data_AF-A0A6I6JUQ6-F1
#
_entry.id   AF-A0A6I6JUQ6-F1
#
_cell.length_a   1.000
_cell.length_b   1.000
_cell.length_c   1.000
_cell.angle_alpha   90.00
_cell.angle_beta   90.00
_cell.angle_gamma   90.00
#
_symmetry.space_group_name_H-M   'P 1'
#
loop_
_entity.id
_entity.type
_entity.pdbx_description
1 polymer ?
#
loop_
_entity_poly.entity_id
_entity_poly.type
_entity_poly.pdbx_seq_one_letter_code
_entity_poly.pdbx_strand_id
1 'polypeptide(L)' 'MRRRTDTTYIPDLSQGAKKIRKGGIVALGEATMFSAQLTGPNKIKIGMNNAVAPENTQLLLNTLHWLDGKIG' A
#
# COMPACT_ATOMS: atom_id res chain seq x y z
N MET A 1 -5.58 -8.19 -32.20
CA MET A 1 -6.22 -8.93 -31.08
C MET A 1 -6.01 -8.11 -29.80
N ARG A 2 -7.02 -7.36 -29.31
CA ARG A 2 -6.93 -6.58 -28.05
C ARG A 2 -7.17 -7.53 -26.89
N ARG A 3 -6.19 -7.74 -26.01
CA ARG A 3 -6.43 -8.43 -24.72
C ARG A 3 -7.46 -7.62 -23.93
N ARG A 4 -8.56 -8.25 -23.50
CA ARG A 4 -9.54 -7.64 -22.58
C ARG A 4 -8.85 -7.45 -21.22
N THR A 5 -8.71 -6.21 -20.78
CA THR A 5 -8.33 -5.89 -19.40
C THR A 5 -9.55 -6.16 -18.51
N ASP A 6 -9.39 -7.00 -17.48
CA ASP A 6 -10.41 -7.13 -16.43
C ASP A 6 -10.41 -5.87 -15.57
N THR A 7 -11.51 -5.12 -15.61
CA THR A 7 -11.70 -3.89 -14.80
C THR A 7 -12.67 -4.18 -13.67
N THR A 8 -12.32 -3.78 -12.45
CA THR A 8 -13.22 -3.80 -11.29
C THR A 8 -13.37 -2.36 -10.80
N TYR A 9 -14.57 -1.80 -10.91
CA TYR A 9 -14.88 -0.49 -10.33
C TYR A 9 -15.24 -0.69 -8.86
N ILE A 10 -14.56 0.04 -7.98
CA ILE A 10 -14.81 0.02 -6.54
C ILE A 10 -14.96 1.49 -6.13
N PRO A 11 -16.19 1.96 -5.84
CA PRO A 11 -16.40 3.35 -5.43
C PRO A 11 -15.64 3.64 -4.13
N ASP A 12 -15.09 4.85 -4.04
CA ASP A 12 -14.44 5.39 -2.84
C ASP A 12 -13.20 4.63 -2.33
N LEU A 13 -12.58 3.81 -3.19
CA LEU A 13 -11.39 3.04 -2.82
C LEU A 13 -10.13 3.91 -2.80
N SER A 14 -9.65 4.27 -1.61
CA SER A 14 -8.35 4.95 -1.44
C SER A 14 -7.17 3.98 -1.54
N GLN A 15 -7.30 2.77 -1.00
CA GLN A 15 -6.31 1.69 -1.03
C GLN A 15 -7.04 0.34 -1.06
N GLY A 16 -6.46 -0.74 -1.62
CA GLY A 16 -7.11 -2.05 -1.64
C GLY A 16 -6.21 -3.22 -2.06
N ALA A 17 -6.67 -4.44 -1.75
CA ALA A 17 -5.99 -5.69 -2.09
C ALA A 17 -6.96 -6.66 -2.78
N LYS A 18 -6.47 -7.39 -3.79
CA LYS A 18 -7.25 -8.38 -4.55
C LYS A 18 -6.42 -9.64 -4.80
N LYS A 19 -6.92 -10.82 -4.43
CA LYS A 19 -6.34 -12.09 -4.86
C LYS A 19 -6.60 -12.31 -6.35
N ILE A 20 -5.61 -12.80 -7.07
CA ILE A 20 -5.70 -13.13 -8.49
C ILE A 20 -5.05 -14.49 -8.71
N ARG A 21 -5.88 -15.51 -8.96
CA ARG A 21 -5.43 -16.91 -9.13
C ARG A 21 -4.53 -17.33 -7.97
N LYS A 22 -3.24 -17.58 -8.23
CA LYS A 22 -2.22 -17.98 -7.23
C LYS A 22 -1.46 -16.80 -6.60
N GLY A 23 -1.75 -15.57 -6.99
CA GLY A 23 -1.08 -14.36 -6.50
C GLY A 23 -2.05 -13.33 -5.91
N GLY A 24 -1.54 -12.14 -5.61
CA GLY A 24 -2.32 -11.01 -5.16
C GLY A 24 -1.78 -9.71 -5.72
N ILE A 25 -2.66 -8.72 -5.87
CA ILE A 25 -2.31 -7.34 -6.18
C ILE A 25 -2.75 -6.49 -5.00
N VAL A 26 -1.87 -5.57 -4.61
CA VAL A 26 -2.19 -4.53 -3.62
C VAL A 26 -1.94 -3.18 -4.29
N ALA A 27 -2.93 -2.30 -4.22
CA ALA A 27 -2.87 -0.94 -4.74
C ALA A 27 -3.04 0.04 -3.57
N LEU A 28 -2.07 0.93 -3.41
CA LEU A 28 -2.00 1.87 -2.29
C LEU A 28 -2.04 3.28 -2.91
N GLY A 29 -3.09 4.07 -2.62
CA GLY A 29 -3.29 5.39 -3.20
C GLY A 29 -2.30 6.47 -2.73
N GLU A 30 -1.46 6.19 -1.74
CA GLU A 30 -0.42 7.13 -1.27
C GLU A 30 0.89 6.38 -1.04
N ALA A 31 1.93 6.73 -1.81
CA ALA A 31 3.25 6.11 -1.70
C ALA A 31 4.06 6.69 -0.53
N THR A 32 3.81 7.95 -0.16
CA THR A 32 4.59 8.66 0.86
C THR A 32 4.50 8.01 2.23
N MET A 33 3.39 7.32 2.53
CA MET A 33 3.18 6.58 3.79
C MET A 33 4.30 5.55 4.08
N PHE A 34 4.90 4.99 3.04
CA PHE A 34 5.96 3.97 3.15
C PHE A 34 7.38 4.52 2.93
N SER A 35 7.54 5.85 3.00
CA SER A 35 8.83 6.51 2.85
C SER A 35 9.44 6.88 4.21
N ALA A 36 10.77 7.01 4.27
CA ALA A 36 11.49 7.54 5.43
C ALA A 36 11.87 9.02 5.25
N GLN A 37 11.13 9.75 4.41
CA GLN A 37 11.51 11.09 3.96
C GLN A 37 11.41 12.14 5.06
N LEU A 38 12.19 13.22 4.87
CA LEU A 38 12.05 14.48 5.58
C LEU A 38 11.54 15.51 4.58
N THR A 39 10.56 16.33 4.96
CA THR A 39 9.96 17.32 4.06
C THR A 39 10.09 18.75 4.59
N GLY A 40 10.24 19.68 3.64
CA GLY A 40 10.33 21.12 3.87
C GLY A 40 11.58 21.59 4.63
N PRO A 41 11.73 22.92 4.80
CA PRO A 41 12.86 23.53 5.52
C PRO A 41 13.01 23.04 6.97
N ASN A 42 11.88 22.68 7.59
CA ASN A 42 11.83 22.23 8.98
C ASN A 42 12.10 20.72 9.14
N LYS A 43 12.43 19.99 8.05
CA LYS A 43 12.75 18.55 8.05
C LYS A 43 11.71 17.71 8.80
N ILE A 44 10.44 17.98 8.52
CA ILE A 44 9.33 17.26 9.15
C ILE A 44 9.40 15.79 8.70
N LYS A 45 9.35 14.87 9.66
CA LYS A 45 9.33 13.43 9.39
C LYS A 45 7.97 13.03 8.83
N ILE A 46 7.96 12.35 7.70
CA ILE A 46 6.75 11.83 7.06
C ILE A 46 6.84 10.32 6.84
N GLY A 47 5.72 9.72 6.44
CA GLY A 47 5.64 8.30 6.15
C GLY A 47 5.93 7.42 7.36
N MET A 48 6.91 6.54 7.22
CA MET A 48 7.36 5.57 8.23
C MET A 48 8.02 6.25 9.44
N ASN A 49 8.53 7.46 9.26
CA ASN A 49 9.19 8.21 10.32
C ASN A 49 8.21 9.13 11.08
N ASN A 50 6.95 9.20 10.66
CA ASN A 50 5.97 10.07 11.29
C ASN A 50 5.45 9.48 12.60
N ALA A 51 5.63 10.22 13.70
CA ALA A 51 5.18 9.79 15.02
C ALA A 51 3.65 9.67 15.16
N VAL A 52 2.87 10.33 14.28
CA VAL A 52 1.40 10.26 14.32
C VAL A 52 0.81 9.15 13.43
N ALA A 53 1.65 8.39 12.71
CA ALA A 53 1.22 7.25 11.91
C ALA A 53 2.13 6.01 12.14
N PRO A 54 2.29 5.56 13.40
CA PRO A 54 3.17 4.45 13.73
C PRO A 54 2.77 3.13 13.04
N GLU A 55 1.50 2.98 12.66
CA GLU A 55 0.94 1.80 12.03
C GLU A 55 1.40 1.60 10.57
N ASN A 56 1.96 2.62 9.90
CA ASN A 56 2.44 2.50 8.52
C ASN A 56 3.42 1.33 8.34
N THR A 57 4.27 1.11 9.34
CA THR A 57 5.23 0.00 9.35
C THR A 57 4.53 -1.35 9.41
N GLN A 58 3.55 -1.49 10.31
CA GLN A 58 2.81 -2.73 10.48
C GLN A 58 1.90 -3.01 9.25
N LEU A 59 1.29 -1.98 8.68
CA LEU A 59 0.49 -2.08 7.46
C LEU A 59 1.32 -2.59 6.28
N LEU A 60 2.52 -2.04 6.08
CA LEU A 60 3.45 -2.52 5.06
C LEU A 60 3.86 -3.97 5.31
N LEU A 61 4.22 -4.31 6.54
CA LEU A 61 4.64 -5.67 6.89
C LEU A 61 3.52 -6.69 6.64
N ASN A 62 2.30 -6.39 7.07
CA ASN A 62 1.13 -7.24 6.85
C ASN A 62 0.82 -7.39 5.36
N THR A 63 0.96 -6.30 4.59
CA THR A 63 0.80 -6.33 3.13
C THR A 63 1.77 -7.30 2.47
N LEU A 64 3.05 -7.25 2.87
CA LEU A 64 4.07 -8.16 2.36
C LEU A 64 3.80 -9.60 2.80
N HIS A 65 3.44 -9.82 4.06
CA HIS A 65 3.09 -11.16 4.55
C HIS A 65 1.87 -11.76 3.85
N TRP A 66 0.88 -10.94 3.50
CA TRP A 66 -0.30 -11.41 2.77
C TRP A 66 0.02 -11.74 1.30
N LEU A 67 0.93 -10.98 0.68
CA LEU A 67 1.45 -11.26 -0.65
C LEU A 67 2.31 -12.53 -0.68
N ASP A 68 3.09 -12.76 0.37
CA ASP A 68 3.96 -13.94 0.57
C ASP A 68 3.20 -15.15 1.15
N GLY A 69 1.89 -15.02 1.43
CA GLY A 69 1.06 -16.10 1.97
C GLY A 69 1.38 -16.51 3.41
N LYS A 70 2.18 -15.72 4.14
CA LYS A 70 2.49 -15.93 5.56
C LYS A 70 1.32 -15.61 6.48
N ILE A 71 0.45 -14.70 6.06
CA ILE A 71 -0.81 -14.39 6.73
C ILE A 71 -1.94 -14.39 5.69
N GLY A 72 -3.09 -14.96 6.04
CA GLY A 72 -4.22 -15.13 5.14
C GLY A 72 -5.31 -15.96 5.78
#